data_AF-A0AAV0PGX0-F1
#
_entry.id   AF-A0AAV0PGX0-F1
#
_cell.length_a   1.000
_cell.length_b   1.000
_cell.length_c   1.000
_cell.angle_alpha   90.00
_cell.angle_beta   90.00
_cell.angle_gamma   90.00
#
_symmetry.space_group_name_H-M   'P 1'
#
loop_
_entity.id
_entity.type
_entity.pdbx_description
1 polymer ?
#
loop_
_entity_poly.entity_id
_entity_poly.type
_entity_poly.pdbx_seq_one_letter_code
_entity_poly.pdbx_strand_id
1 'polypeptide(L)'
;MFHMVINFCHNVKLQGVRISAPGNSPNTDGIHVQFSTAVSIVSSKIATGDDCVSIGPGTANMLVDKVTCGPGHGISIGSLGKDVNEQGVQNVTVRSTTFVGTTNGFRIKAWGKPSNGFARNILFQHATMYNVQNPIFIDQRYCPDRNCADQVKKKKKVTHFFCVFFCYA
;
A
#
# COMPACT_ATOMS: atom_id res chain seq x y z
N MET A 1 2.15 -13.08 -5.69
CA MET A 1 1.46 -14.02 -4.78
C MET A 1 1.37 -13.35 -3.43
N PHE A 2 0.40 -13.72 -2.60
CA PHE A 2 0.19 -13.09 -1.29
C PHE A 2 0.25 -14.16 -0.21
N HIS A 3 0.81 -13.85 0.96
CA HIS A 3 0.73 -14.76 2.11
C HIS A 3 -0.67 -14.74 2.74
N MET A 4 -1.28 -13.56 2.83
CA MET A 4 -2.62 -13.38 3.36
C MET A 4 -3.41 -12.42 2.47
N VAL A 5 -4.68 -12.75 2.23
CA VAL A 5 -5.60 -11.92 1.45
C VAL A 5 -6.87 -11.68 2.26
N ILE A 6 -7.18 -10.42 2.52
CA ILE A 6 -8.45 -9.97 3.09
C ILE A 6 -9.26 -9.34 1.96
N ASN A 7 -10.31 -10.03 1.53
CA ASN A 7 -11.07 -9.69 0.33
C ASN A 7 -12.57 -9.84 0.60
N PHE A 8 -13.37 -8.83 0.25
CA PHE A 8 -14.81 -8.79 0.53
C PHE A 8 -15.18 -9.01 2.01
N CYS A 9 -14.35 -8.48 2.92
CA CYS A 9 -14.55 -8.66 4.35
C CYS A 9 -14.99 -7.36 5.05
N HIS A 10 -15.67 -7.52 6.18
CA HIS A 10 -16.08 -6.43 7.06
C HIS A 10 -15.65 -6.72 8.50
N ASN A 11 -15.08 -5.73 9.20
CA ASN A 11 -14.69 -5.84 10.61
C ASN A 11 -13.67 -6.98 10.88
N VAL A 12 -12.50 -6.88 10.27
CA VAL A 12 -11.41 -7.85 10.44
C VAL A 12 -10.30 -7.25 11.30
N LYS A 13 -9.81 -8.03 12.27
CA LYS A 13 -8.65 -7.66 13.08
C LYS A 13 -7.57 -8.73 12.97
N LEU A 14 -6.42 -8.34 12.45
CA LEU A 14 -5.20 -9.13 12.42
C LEU A 14 -4.25 -8.59 13.48
N GLN A 15 -3.92 -9.39 14.48
CA GLN A 15 -3.08 -8.98 15.61
C GLN A 15 -1.95 -9.97 15.83
N GLY A 16 -0.72 -9.48 16.01
CA GLY A 16 0.42 -10.34 16.34
C GLY A 16 0.90 -11.21 15.18
N VAL A 17 0.51 -10.88 13.94
CA VAL A 17 0.84 -11.68 12.76
C VAL A 17 2.34 -11.61 12.49
N ARG A 18 2.94 -12.76 12.16
CA ARG A 18 4.33 -12.88 11.73
C ARG A 18 4.39 -13.53 10.36
N ILE A 19 4.93 -12.81 9.37
CA ILE A 19 5.17 -13.30 8.01
C ILE A 19 6.66 -13.16 7.72
N SER A 20 7.25 -14.20 7.12
CA SER A 20 8.68 -14.23 6.80
C SER A 20 8.92 -14.92 5.46
N ALA A 21 9.48 -14.18 4.51
CA ALA A 21 10.03 -14.67 3.26
C ALA A 21 11.35 -13.95 2.96
N PRO A 22 12.26 -14.54 2.16
CA PRO A 22 13.51 -13.88 1.76
C PRO A 22 13.26 -12.56 1.02
N GLY A 23 14.09 -11.55 1.28
CA GLY A 23 13.95 -10.22 0.66
C GLY A 23 14.17 -10.18 -0.86
N ASN A 24 14.74 -11.23 -1.43
CA ASN A 24 14.91 -11.42 -2.88
C ASN A 24 13.85 -12.37 -3.48
N SER A 25 12.84 -12.79 -2.72
CA SER A 25 11.80 -13.69 -3.19
C SER A 25 10.72 -12.91 -3.96
N PRO A 26 10.61 -13.07 -5.28
CA PRO A 26 9.70 -12.24 -6.08
C PRO A 26 8.24 -12.50 -5.72
N ASN A 27 7.42 -11.45 -5.74
CA ASN A 27 5.97 -11.52 -5.59
C ASN A 27 5.52 -12.23 -4.30
N THR A 28 6.16 -11.94 -3.18
CA THR A 28 5.86 -12.50 -1.86
C THR A 28 5.20 -11.46 -0.93
N ASP A 29 4.18 -10.76 -1.41
CA ASP A 29 3.44 -9.79 -0.61
C ASP A 29 2.97 -10.40 0.73
N GLY A 30 3.03 -9.61 1.80
CA GLY A 30 2.62 -10.04 3.13
C GLY A 30 1.09 -10.12 3.24
N ILE A 31 0.48 -9.01 3.68
CA ILE A 31 -0.97 -8.91 3.84
C ILE A 31 -1.54 -8.03 2.74
N HIS A 32 -2.37 -8.60 1.88
CA HIS A 32 -3.13 -7.88 0.88
C HIS A 32 -4.55 -7.60 1.38
N VAL A 33 -5.03 -6.37 1.23
CA VAL A 33 -6.39 -5.97 1.58
C VAL A 33 -7.04 -5.30 0.38
N GLN A 34 -8.22 -5.79 -0.03
CA GLN A 34 -9.03 -5.18 -1.08
C GLN A 34 -10.52 -5.42 -0.83
N PHE A 35 -11.38 -4.58 -1.40
CA PHE A 35 -12.85 -4.66 -1.30
C PHE A 35 -13.37 -4.91 0.13
N SER A 36 -12.68 -4.36 1.13
CA SER A 36 -12.92 -4.66 2.54
C SER A 36 -13.01 -3.38 3.37
N THR A 37 -13.79 -3.40 4.44
CA THR A 37 -13.97 -2.24 5.32
C THR A 37 -13.81 -2.60 6.79
N ALA A 38 -13.38 -1.62 7.60
CA ALA A 38 -13.09 -1.83 9.02
C ALA A 38 -12.04 -2.93 9.24
N VAL A 39 -10.91 -2.84 8.54
CA VAL A 39 -9.78 -3.77 8.68
C VAL A 39 -8.70 -3.14 9.57
N SER A 40 -8.22 -3.88 10.56
CA SER A 40 -7.11 -3.47 11.42
C SER A 40 -5.98 -4.49 11.41
N ILE A 41 -4.75 -4.02 11.16
CA ILE A 41 -3.51 -4.81 11.24
C ILE A 41 -2.67 -4.19 12.35
N VAL A 42 -2.49 -4.91 13.45
CA VAL A 42 -1.88 -4.33 14.66
C VAL A 42 -0.79 -5.23 15.25
N SER A 43 0.32 -4.60 15.68
CA SER A 43 1.40 -5.30 16.40
C SER A 43 1.98 -6.51 15.64
N SER A 44 2.21 -6.34 14.34
CA SER A 44 2.65 -7.42 13.44
C SER A 44 4.07 -7.21 12.93
N LYS A 45 4.77 -8.29 12.58
CA LYS A 45 6.10 -8.26 11.95
C LYS A 45 6.06 -8.95 10.60
N ILE A 46 6.39 -8.24 9.53
CA ILE A 46 6.28 -8.71 8.16
C ILE A 46 7.61 -8.50 7.46
N ALA A 47 8.21 -9.60 7.01
CA ALA A 47 9.43 -9.62 6.21
C ALA A 47 9.13 -10.38 4.92
N THR A 48 9.33 -9.73 3.77
CA THR A 48 8.94 -10.23 2.45
C THR A 48 9.92 -9.78 1.37
N GLY A 49 9.78 -10.32 0.16
CA GLY A 49 10.45 -9.77 -1.03
C GLY A 49 9.58 -8.78 -1.84
N ASP A 50 8.33 -8.56 -1.42
CA ASP A 50 7.43 -7.56 -2.01
C ASP A 50 6.76 -6.70 -0.91
N ASP A 51 5.59 -6.12 -1.16
CA ASP A 51 4.86 -5.26 -0.21
C ASP A 51 4.58 -5.98 1.13
N CYS A 52 4.92 -5.35 2.25
CA CYS A 52 4.56 -5.88 3.57
C CYS A 52 3.04 -5.86 3.76
N VAL A 53 2.43 -4.72 3.39
CA VAL A 53 0.99 -4.55 3.32
C VAL A 53 0.67 -3.86 2.00
N SER A 54 -0.15 -4.50 1.16
CA SER A 54 -0.67 -3.91 -0.07
C SER A 54 -2.17 -3.65 0.06
N ILE A 55 -2.57 -2.41 -0.21
CA ILE A 55 -3.94 -1.90 -0.03
C ILE A 55 -4.54 -1.61 -1.40
N GLY A 56 -5.38 -2.51 -1.87
CA GLY A 56 -6.05 -2.45 -3.17
C GLY A 56 -7.40 -1.72 -3.16
N PRO A 57 -8.01 -1.60 -4.35
CA PRO A 57 -9.32 -0.98 -4.57
C PRO A 57 -10.42 -1.44 -3.61
N GLY A 58 -11.37 -0.55 -3.31
CA GLY A 58 -12.53 -0.85 -2.47
C GLY A 58 -12.23 -1.00 -0.99
N THR A 59 -11.01 -0.64 -0.56
CA THR A 59 -10.65 -0.63 0.87
C THR A 59 -11.10 0.67 1.53
N ALA A 60 -11.81 0.56 2.66
CA ALA A 60 -12.26 1.71 3.43
C ALA A 60 -12.06 1.51 4.95
N ASN A 61 -11.82 2.59 5.69
CA ASN A 61 -11.75 2.59 7.16
C ASN A 61 -10.74 1.55 7.67
N MET A 62 -9.48 1.71 7.28
CA MET A 62 -8.41 0.76 7.60
C MET A 62 -7.40 1.37 8.56
N LEU A 63 -6.93 0.58 9.52
CA LEU A 63 -5.85 0.93 10.45
C LEU A 63 -4.69 -0.06 10.31
N VAL A 64 -3.49 0.47 10.13
CA VAL A 64 -2.23 -0.28 10.31
C VAL A 64 -1.46 0.38 11.44
N ASP A 65 -1.22 -0.34 12.53
CA ASP A 65 -0.64 0.22 13.76
C ASP A 65 0.44 -0.68 14.34
N LYS A 66 1.57 -0.11 14.77
CA LYS A 66 2.68 -0.87 15.39
C LYS A 66 3.16 -2.04 14.54
N VAL A 67 3.30 -1.83 13.22
CA VAL A 67 3.80 -2.84 12.29
C VAL A 67 5.28 -2.63 12.00
N THR A 68 6.07 -3.67 12.15
CA THR A 68 7.47 -3.71 11.67
C THR A 68 7.50 -4.37 10.30
N CYS A 69 7.95 -3.64 9.30
CA CYS A 69 8.05 -4.05 7.90
C CYS A 69 9.51 -4.07 7.47
N GLY A 70 10.02 -5.19 6.96
CA GLY A 70 11.39 -5.24 6.47
C GLY A 70 12.07 -6.60 6.60
N PRO A 71 12.79 -7.05 5.55
CA PRO A 71 12.93 -6.44 4.21
C PRO A 71 11.61 -6.45 3.40
N GLY A 72 11.59 -5.82 2.23
CA GLY A 72 10.44 -5.80 1.31
C GLY A 72 10.22 -4.45 0.61
N HIS A 73 9.03 -4.25 0.02
CA HIS A 73 8.68 -3.03 -0.72
C HIS A 73 8.03 -1.92 0.11
N GLY A 74 7.80 -2.14 1.40
CA GLY A 74 7.14 -1.17 2.28
C GLY A 74 5.63 -1.42 2.41
N ILE A 75 4.90 -0.37 2.77
CA ILE A 75 3.43 -0.37 2.82
C ILE A 75 2.92 0.43 1.64
N SER A 76 2.15 -0.22 0.77
CA SER A 76 1.73 0.31 -0.51
C SER A 76 0.21 0.46 -0.62
N ILE A 77 -0.25 1.62 -1.06
CA ILE A 77 -1.60 1.79 -1.63
C ILE A 77 -1.52 1.59 -3.13
N GLY A 78 -2.36 0.71 -3.67
CA GLY A 78 -2.45 0.37 -5.08
C GLY A 78 -1.73 -0.93 -5.46
N SER A 79 -1.56 -1.22 -6.75
CA SER A 79 -1.79 -0.29 -7.86
C SER A 79 -3.27 0.07 -8.07
N LEU A 80 -3.59 1.36 -8.07
CA LEU A 80 -4.93 1.87 -8.40
C LEU A 80 -5.01 2.33 -9.86
N GLY A 81 -6.22 2.45 -10.40
CA GLY A 81 -6.47 2.88 -11.77
C GLY A 81 -6.20 1.80 -12.80
N LYS A 82 -6.20 0.52 -12.41
CA LYS A 82 -6.06 -0.58 -13.37
C LYS A 82 -7.31 -0.70 -14.24
N ASP A 83 -8.48 -0.38 -13.72
CA ASP A 83 -9.71 -0.36 -14.49
C ASP A 83 -10.27 1.06 -14.61
N VAL A 84 -11.01 1.33 -15.69
CA VAL A 84 -11.66 2.64 -15.90
C VAL A 84 -12.71 2.89 -14.80
N ASN A 85 -13.43 1.83 -14.43
CA ASN A 85 -14.39 1.80 -13.34
C ASN A 85 -13.83 0.96 -12.18
N GLU A 86 -13.21 1.62 -11.21
CA GLU A 86 -12.54 1.01 -10.08
C GLU A 86 -12.95 1.72 -8.79
N GLN A 87 -13.15 0.96 -7.71
CA GLN A 87 -13.42 1.56 -6.40
C GLN A 87 -12.15 2.23 -5.84
N GLY A 88 -12.30 3.36 -5.18
CA GLY A 88 -11.18 4.02 -4.52
C GLY A 88 -10.78 3.35 -3.20
N VAL A 89 -9.71 3.89 -2.61
CA VAL A 89 -9.24 3.63 -1.26
C VAL A 89 -9.53 4.87 -0.41
N GLN A 90 -10.05 4.68 0.81
CA GLN A 90 -10.37 5.82 1.67
C GLN A 90 -10.25 5.56 3.15
N ASN A 91 -9.99 6.63 3.91
CA ASN A 91 -9.94 6.62 5.37
C ASN A 91 -8.96 5.54 5.88
N VAL A 92 -7.71 5.63 5.42
CA VAL A 92 -6.64 4.72 5.81
C VAL A 92 -5.70 5.46 6.73
N THR A 93 -5.44 4.91 7.91
CA THR A 93 -4.39 5.39 8.80
C THR A 93 -3.31 4.33 8.93
N VAL A 94 -2.07 4.69 8.63
CA VAL A 94 -0.89 3.88 8.98
C VAL A 94 -0.08 4.67 9.98
N ARG A 95 0.13 4.09 11.16
CA ARG A 95 0.85 4.76 12.25
C ARG A 95 1.79 3.86 13.02
N SER A 96 2.77 4.48 13.67
CA SER A 96 3.70 3.80 14.58
C SER A 96 4.40 2.62 13.91
N THR A 97 4.73 2.76 12.62
CA THR A 97 5.34 1.69 11.82
C THR A 97 6.85 1.83 11.76
N THR A 98 7.55 0.70 11.83
CA THR A 98 9.00 0.66 11.67
C THR A 98 9.35 -0.02 10.36
N PHE A 99 10.11 0.64 9.52
CA PHE A 99 10.63 0.10 8.26
C PHE A 99 12.12 -0.21 8.39
N VAL A 100 12.55 -1.40 7.97
CA VAL A 100 13.96 -1.83 8.07
C VAL A 100 14.41 -2.44 6.74
N GLY A 101 15.35 -1.79 6.05
CA GLY A 101 15.94 -2.31 4.82
C GLY A 101 14.93 -2.51 3.67
N THR A 102 13.86 -1.73 3.63
CA THR A 102 12.83 -1.79 2.58
C THR A 102 13.18 -0.89 1.40
N THR A 103 12.66 -1.20 0.21
CA THR A 103 12.83 -0.33 -0.95
C THR A 103 11.97 0.93 -0.86
N ASN A 104 10.84 0.87 -0.16
CA ASN A 104 10.03 2.05 0.17
C ASN A 104 9.55 2.00 1.62
N GLY A 105 9.25 3.16 2.20
CA GLY A 105 8.50 3.27 3.45
C GLY A 105 7.00 3.25 3.13
N PHE A 106 6.45 4.43 2.87
CA PHE A 106 5.10 4.59 2.35
C PHE A 106 5.11 4.74 0.84
N ARG A 107 4.30 3.94 0.16
CA ARG A 107 4.18 3.99 -1.29
C ARG A 107 2.75 4.14 -1.74
N ILE A 108 2.51 4.95 -2.76
CA ILE A 108 1.23 5.00 -3.45
C ILE A 108 1.49 4.88 -4.96
N LYS A 109 0.90 3.86 -5.58
CA LYS A 109 1.09 3.56 -7.01
C LYS A 109 -0.25 3.57 -7.73
N ALA A 110 -0.34 4.32 -8.83
CA ALA A 110 -1.49 4.36 -9.70
C ALA A 110 -1.08 4.35 -11.17
N TRP A 111 -1.86 3.65 -11.98
CA TRP A 111 -1.68 3.59 -13.43
C TRP A 111 -1.91 4.98 -14.04
N GLY A 112 -1.10 5.32 -15.04
CA GLY A 112 -1.17 6.59 -15.75
C GLY A 112 -2.30 6.69 -16.77
N LYS A 113 -3.42 6.00 -16.57
CA LYS A 113 -4.56 5.93 -17.49
C LYS A 113 -5.86 6.46 -16.88
N PRO A 114 -6.88 6.75 -17.71
CA PRO A 114 -8.18 7.18 -17.21
C PRO A 114 -8.81 6.16 -16.26
N SER A 115 -9.18 6.61 -15.06
CA SER A 115 -9.92 5.83 -14.07
C SER A 115 -10.72 6.75 -13.15
N ASN A 116 -11.84 6.27 -12.61
CA ASN A 116 -12.57 6.93 -11.52
C ASN A 116 -12.06 6.55 -10.12
N GLY A 117 -11.04 5.68 -10.03
CA GLY A 117 -10.38 5.33 -8.76
C GLY A 117 -9.76 6.56 -8.07
N PHE A 118 -9.62 6.47 -6.74
CA PHE A 118 -9.10 7.55 -5.90
C PHE A 118 -8.38 6.98 -4.67
N ALA A 119 -7.53 7.78 -4.02
CA ALA A 119 -6.99 7.48 -2.69
C ALA A 119 -7.13 8.72 -1.79
N ARG A 120 -8.15 8.75 -0.93
CA ARG A 120 -8.50 9.94 -0.14
C ARG A 120 -8.44 9.71 1.36
N ASN A 121 -8.18 10.75 2.13
CA ASN A 121 -8.09 10.69 3.59
C ASN A 121 -7.10 9.61 4.04
N ILE A 122 -5.88 9.71 3.54
CA ILE A 122 -4.78 8.81 3.89
C ILE A 122 -3.88 9.54 4.89
N LEU A 123 -3.68 8.94 6.06
CA LEU A 123 -2.83 9.48 7.11
C LEU A 123 -1.66 8.54 7.37
N PHE A 124 -0.45 9.05 7.20
CA PHE A 124 0.79 8.37 7.50
C PHE A 124 1.52 9.13 8.61
N GLN A 125 1.71 8.52 9.78
CA GLN A 125 2.27 9.23 10.94
C GLN A 125 3.12 8.34 11.85
N HIS A 126 4.09 8.93 12.54
CA HIS A 126 4.95 8.23 13.52
C HIS A 126 5.69 7.03 12.90
N ALA A 127 6.20 7.18 11.69
CA ALA A 127 7.04 6.16 11.08
C ALA A 127 8.51 6.32 11.50
N THR A 128 9.19 5.20 11.70
CA THR A 128 10.65 5.13 11.86
C THR A 128 11.22 4.33 10.72
N MET A 129 12.25 4.84 10.03
CA MET A 129 12.76 4.24 8.79
C MET A 129 14.27 4.04 8.88
N TYR A 130 14.70 2.78 8.90
CA TYR A 130 16.11 2.39 8.93
C TYR A 130 16.52 1.79 7.58
N ASN A 131 17.51 2.40 6.92
CA ASN A 131 18.02 1.93 5.62
C ASN A 131 16.91 1.74 4.56
N VAL A 132 15.92 2.64 4.54
CA VAL A 132 14.84 2.64 3.56
C VAL A 132 15.28 3.44 2.34
N GLN A 133 15.18 2.86 1.15
CA GLN A 133 15.67 3.53 -0.07
C GLN A 133 14.80 4.74 -0.45
N ASN A 134 13.48 4.56 -0.49
CA ASN A 134 12.53 5.64 -0.78
C ASN A 134 11.54 5.81 0.39
N PRO A 135 11.81 6.71 1.37
CA PRO A 135 10.95 6.88 2.54
C PRO A 135 9.47 7.08 2.19
N ILE A 136 9.21 7.93 1.20
CA ILE A 136 7.87 8.19 0.66
C ILE A 136 7.98 8.17 -0.87
N PHE A 137 7.15 7.37 -1.53
CA PHE A 137 7.15 7.26 -3.00
C PHE A 137 5.72 7.29 -3.55
N ILE A 138 5.39 8.31 -4.36
CA ILE A 138 4.08 8.43 -5.00
C ILE A 138 4.27 8.45 -6.51
N ASP A 139 3.74 7.44 -7.19
CA ASP A 139 3.82 7.28 -8.64
C ASP A 139 2.42 7.16 -9.25
N GLN A 140 2.09 8.08 -10.16
CA GLN A 140 0.84 8.07 -10.94
C GLN A 140 1.05 7.66 -12.40
N ARG A 141 2.18 7.03 -12.70
CA ARG A 141 2.54 6.49 -14.01
C ARG A 141 2.94 5.03 -13.90
N TYR A 142 2.40 4.33 -12.90
CA TYR A 142 2.73 2.93 -12.64
C TYR A 142 2.46 2.09 -13.89
N CYS A 143 3.50 1.41 -14.35
CA CYS A 143 3.51 0.65 -15.59
C CYS A 143 4.45 -0.57 -15.45
N PRO A 144 3.97 -1.69 -14.88
CA PRO A 144 4.81 -2.87 -14.68
C PRO A 144 5.20 -3.55 -16.00
N ASP A 145 4.34 -3.48 -17.03
CA ASP A 145 4.49 -4.28 -18.26
C ASP A 145 5.16 -3.56 -19.43
N ARG A 146 5.76 -2.36 -19.21
CA ARG A 146 6.41 -1.48 -20.22
C ARG A 146 5.57 -1.05 -21.43
N ASN A 147 4.41 -1.66 -21.69
CA ASN A 147 3.48 -1.34 -22.78
C ASN A 147 2.45 -0.27 -22.36
N CYS A 148 2.92 0.93 -21.99
CA CYS A 148 2.04 2.03 -21.53
C CYS A 148 2.07 3.27 -22.43
N ALA A 149 2.65 3.17 -23.63
CA ALA A 149 2.88 4.29 -24.56
C ALA A 149 1.60 5.07 -24.95
N ASP A 150 0.43 4.43 -24.93
CA ASP A 150 -0.84 5.04 -25.36
C ASP A 150 -1.72 5.59 -24.22
N GLN A 151 -1.31 5.41 -22.95
CA GLN A 151 -2.19 5.68 -21.81
C GLN A 151 -2.23 7.17 -21.38
N VAL A 152 -1.38 8.00 -21.95
CA VAL A 152 -1.20 9.42 -21.59
C VAL A 152 -2.25 10.35 -22.21
N LYS A 153 -3.09 9.87 -23.14
CA LYS A 153 -4.05 10.70 -23.89
C LYS A 153 -5.47 10.60 -23.31
N LYS A 154 -5.73 11.31 -22.21
CA LYS A 154 -6.97 12.08 -21.87
C LYS A 154 -7.12 12.26 -20.36
N LYS A 155 -7.43 13.50 -19.96
CA LYS A 155 -7.42 14.02 -18.58
C LYS A 155 -8.56 13.43 -17.71
N LYS A 156 -8.35 12.28 -17.07
CA LYS A 156 -8.95 11.91 -15.77
C LYS A 156 -7.97 11.03 -15.00
N LYS A 157 -6.99 11.67 -14.35
CA LYS A 157 -6.06 11.00 -13.43
C LYS A 157 -6.83 10.59 -12.17
N VAL A 158 -6.33 9.59 -11.44
CA VAL A 158 -6.71 9.33 -10.04
C VAL A 158 -6.58 10.66 -9.29
N THR A 159 -7.72 11.29 -9.01
CA THR A 159 -7.77 12.77 -9.09
C THR A 159 -7.39 13.46 -7.79
N HIS A 160 -7.27 12.72 -6.69
CA HIS A 160 -6.98 13.29 -5.38
C HIS A 160 -6.15 12.29 -4.56
N PHE A 161 -4.87 12.63 -4.32
CA PHE A 161 -4.09 12.08 -3.20
C PHE A 161 -4.01 13.17 -2.15
N PHE A 162 -4.81 13.07 -1.09
CA PHE A 162 -4.62 13.89 0.10
C PHE A 162 -3.96 13.00 1.14
N CYS A 163 -2.65 13.21 1.31
CA CYS A 163 -1.81 12.47 2.24
C CYS A 163 -1.12 13.46 3.17
N VAL A 164 -1.25 13.25 4.47
CA VAL A 164 -0.47 13.98 5.47
C VAL A 164 0.60 13.04 6.00
N PHE A 165 1.85 13.48 5.96
CA PHE A 165 3.01 12.72 6.40
C PHE A 165 3.63 13.41 7.63
N PHE A 166 3.78 12.65 8.71
CA PHE A 166 4.61 13.04 9.86
C PHE A 166 5.64 11.94 10.11
N CYS A 167 6.85 12.12 9.60
CA CYS A 167 7.98 11.22 9.82
C CYS A 167 8.98 11.89 10.78
N TYR A 168 9.49 11.12 11.74
CA TYR A 168 10.60 11.53 12.60
C TYR A 168 11.84 10.76 12.10
N ALA A 169 12.88 11.50 11.74
CA ALA A 169 14.18 10.97 11.36
C ALA A 169 14.98 10.53 12.59
#